data_AF-A0A2D7M267-F1
#
_entry.id   AF-A0A2D7M267-F1
#
_cell.length_a   1.000
_cell.length_b   1.000
_cell.length_c   1.000
_cell.angle_alpha   90.00
_cell.angle_beta   90.00
_cell.angle_gamma   90.00
#
_symmetry.space_group_name_H-M   'P 1'
#
loop_
_entity.id
_entity.type
_entity.pdbx_description
1 polymer ?
#
loop_
_entity_poly.entity_id
_entity_poly.type
_entity_poly.pdbx_seq_one_letter_code
_entity_poly.pdbx_strand_id
1 'polypeptide(L)'
;MKDASSEKSRETPVLETPVREILVRLFLLRQPKKLCWCLVMLLIVTVWKWEEPASRASANLDAISAEVPEVTVLTENDPISWGPRTTPTIKTTAPPLDHSSAQQNSPKSPSLNSQLRQGPWTLPLQRLIEAGKRGEEVADSLADLLECQPGMGDQLLQLLLEGGGTLHEKRALLVALGTALSLSPMPGELWADRKGCLEWAIELWIEGYEDLSGLDRWLWQVKGIDGDLAFFWMDQFLSDPQQYPEGSSVRQRWRKVVIEGLQSEIKVESPAWLDQWVLEWIDSGDPEFRQIALGVLGKVYSQADPDLRFQLQSKIDRMDLPWQLQAGKELLRHVDGDQLVSVLEDWAEFFIRHEFRGDELLVAFQRARNIRLDSILQLHGIDSDSESYRMWILYGALGGLDSEGEFPADWFQTLTKTARLDVAQGVRFLALRLCAMGWSHRPRSEFEDLVRNADVSVIQSQHAIDLLRKRP
;
A
#
# COMPACT_ATOMS: atom_id res chain seq x y z
N MET A 1 -14.65 -4.32 74.34
CA MET A 1 -14.10 -2.95 74.43
C MET A 1 -13.03 -2.77 73.36
N LYS A 2 -13.28 -1.82 72.43
CA LYS A 2 -12.36 -1.00 71.62
C LYS A 2 -11.45 -1.62 70.51
N ASP A 3 -11.86 -1.34 69.26
CA ASP A 3 -11.17 -0.72 68.10
C ASP A 3 -9.64 -0.77 67.91
N ALA A 4 -9.22 -1.12 66.68
CA ALA A 4 -8.55 -0.26 65.67
C ALA A 4 -7.33 -0.88 64.92
N SER A 5 -7.56 -1.23 63.65
CA SER A 5 -6.74 -0.97 62.43
C SER A 5 -5.21 -0.85 62.46
N SER A 6 -4.51 -1.64 61.62
CA SER A 6 -3.47 -1.15 60.69
C SER A 6 -3.12 -2.20 59.62
N GLU A 7 -3.42 -1.84 58.37
CA GLU A 7 -2.95 -2.43 57.12
C GLU A 7 -1.42 -2.54 57.05
N LYS A 8 -0.90 -3.62 56.46
CA LYS A 8 0.40 -3.61 55.77
C LYS A 8 0.35 -4.48 54.51
N SER A 9 0.67 -3.81 53.43
CA SER A 9 0.55 -4.13 52.02
C SER A 9 1.38 -5.34 51.57
N ARG A 10 0.80 -6.09 50.64
CA ARG A 10 1.47 -7.07 49.78
C ARG A 10 2.22 -6.31 48.68
N GLU A 11 3.52 -6.56 48.55
CA GLU A 11 4.31 -6.16 47.38
C GLU A 11 4.16 -7.22 46.28
N THR A 12 3.69 -6.78 45.11
CA THR A 12 3.74 -7.48 43.82
C THR A 12 5.05 -7.14 43.10
N PRO A 13 5.73 -8.08 42.43
CA PRO A 13 6.88 -7.75 41.60
C PRO A 13 6.40 -7.14 40.27
N VAL A 14 6.94 -5.97 39.93
CA VAL A 14 6.79 -5.30 38.64
C VAL A 14 7.80 -5.90 37.66
N LEU A 15 7.32 -6.53 36.59
CA LEU A 15 8.12 -6.88 35.42
C LEU A 15 8.24 -5.63 34.54
N GLU A 16 9.31 -4.87 34.73
CA GLU A 16 9.81 -3.90 33.76
C GLU A 16 11.19 -4.36 33.29
N THR A 17 11.62 -3.92 32.10
CA THR A 17 12.96 -4.10 31.49
C THR A 17 13.31 -5.47 30.87
N PRO A 18 12.92 -5.68 29.59
CA PRO A 18 13.90 -6.18 28.61
C PRO A 18 14.07 -5.26 27.39
N VAL A 19 13.06 -4.46 27.02
CA VAL A 19 13.05 -3.68 25.76
C VAL A 19 14.04 -2.50 25.79
N ARG A 20 14.18 -1.81 26.92
CA ARG A 20 15.12 -0.68 27.08
C ARG A 20 16.59 -1.09 27.03
N GLU A 21 16.93 -2.30 27.46
CA GLU A 21 18.32 -2.80 27.48
C GLU A 21 18.80 -3.25 26.10
N ILE A 22 17.86 -3.61 25.21
CA ILE A 22 18.12 -3.99 23.82
C ILE A 22 18.40 -2.75 22.95
N LEU A 23 17.62 -1.67 23.14
CA LEU A 23 17.78 -0.42 22.40
C LEU A 23 19.14 0.27 22.67
N VAL A 24 19.66 0.19 23.89
CA VAL A 24 20.95 0.81 24.27
C VAL A 24 22.17 0.09 23.67
N ARG A 25 22.06 -1.20 23.33
CA ARG A 25 23.20 -2.00 22.82
C ARG A 25 23.40 -1.90 21.31
N LEU A 26 22.42 -1.42 20.54
CA LEU A 26 22.47 -1.37 19.08
C LEU A 26 23.13 -0.09 18.52
N PHE A 27 23.29 0.95 19.34
CA PHE A 27 23.82 2.27 18.93
C PHE A 27 25.32 2.28 18.52
N LEU A 28 26.06 1.16 18.65
CA LEU A 28 27.53 1.16 18.52
C LEU A 28 28.10 0.55 17.23
N LEU A 29 27.29 0.14 16.24
CA LEU A 29 27.82 -0.56 15.06
C LEU A 29 27.10 -0.21 13.75
N ARG A 30 27.62 0.76 12.96
CA ARG A 30 27.93 0.62 11.50
C ARG A 30 27.94 1.92 10.67
N GLN A 31 28.77 1.88 9.63
CA GLN A 31 28.92 2.73 8.42
C GLN A 31 29.31 1.77 7.25
N PRO A 32 29.41 2.15 5.95
CA PRO A 32 28.44 2.79 5.03
C PRO A 32 28.42 2.19 3.57
N LYS A 33 27.62 2.82 2.66
CA LYS A 33 27.80 3.07 1.18
C LYS A 33 26.99 2.32 0.05
N LYS A 34 26.23 3.15 -0.71
CA LYS A 34 26.18 3.46 -2.19
C LYS A 34 25.13 2.85 -3.19
N LEU A 35 24.74 3.74 -4.14
CA LEU A 35 23.99 3.69 -5.43
C LEU A 35 22.44 3.59 -5.38
N CYS A 36 21.62 4.26 -6.22
CA CYS A 36 21.67 4.48 -7.68
C CYS A 36 20.76 5.67 -8.16
N TRP A 37 21.15 6.39 -9.24
CA TRP A 37 20.51 7.62 -9.78
C TRP A 37 19.36 7.42 -10.80
N CYS A 38 19.08 6.21 -11.29
CA CYS A 38 18.19 6.06 -12.44
C CYS A 38 16.68 6.11 -12.12
N LEU A 39 16.28 5.96 -10.85
CA LEU A 39 14.87 5.95 -10.42
C LEU A 39 14.26 7.35 -10.29
N VAL A 40 15.08 8.37 -10.01
CA VAL A 40 14.61 9.75 -9.79
C VAL A 40 14.10 10.39 -11.10
N MET A 41 14.70 10.05 -12.24
CA MET A 41 14.33 10.65 -13.54
C MET A 41 12.99 10.14 -14.09
N LEU A 42 12.56 8.91 -13.75
CA LEU A 42 11.27 8.37 -14.20
C LEU A 42 10.09 8.92 -13.40
N LEU A 43 10.32 9.33 -12.15
CA LEU A 43 9.31 9.91 -11.26
C LEU A 43 9.01 11.38 -11.57
N ILE A 44 9.97 12.14 -12.12
CA ILE A 44 9.76 13.55 -12.47
C ILE A 44 8.81 13.70 -13.68
N VAL A 45 8.80 12.75 -14.61
CA VAL A 45 7.93 12.78 -15.81
C VAL A 45 6.49 12.40 -15.50
N THR A 46 6.23 11.53 -14.51
CA THR A 46 4.86 11.15 -14.10
C THR A 46 4.20 12.21 -13.21
N VAL A 47 4.98 13.09 -12.57
CA VAL A 47 4.48 14.17 -11.69
C VAL A 47 3.66 15.24 -12.43
N TRP A 48 3.71 15.26 -13.76
CA TRP A 48 3.22 16.39 -14.55
C TRP A 48 2.06 16.11 -15.50
N LYS A 49 1.87 14.86 -15.91
CA LYS A 49 0.67 14.45 -16.65
C LYS A 49 -0.33 13.83 -15.69
N TRP A 50 -1.14 14.66 -15.01
CA TRP A 50 -2.44 14.18 -14.53
C TRP A 50 -3.46 15.29 -14.25
N GLU A 51 -4.24 15.61 -15.27
CA GLU A 51 -5.70 15.59 -15.17
C GLU A 51 -6.21 14.55 -16.19
N GLU A 52 -6.34 13.30 -15.76
CA GLU A 52 -7.35 12.37 -16.30
C GLU A 52 -7.63 11.34 -15.20
N PRO A 53 -8.72 11.51 -14.42
CA PRO A 53 -8.88 10.81 -13.16
C PRO A 53 -9.07 9.30 -13.34
N ALA A 54 -8.61 8.55 -12.33
CA ALA A 54 -8.87 7.14 -12.05
C ALA A 54 -10.37 6.74 -11.97
N SER A 55 -11.30 7.57 -12.44
CA SER A 55 -12.71 7.23 -12.62
C SER A 55 -12.94 6.21 -13.73
N ARG A 56 -12.00 6.01 -14.66
CA ARG A 56 -12.08 4.93 -15.67
C ARG A 56 -11.67 3.56 -15.13
N ALA A 57 -10.76 3.51 -14.15
CA ALA A 57 -10.33 2.25 -13.53
C ALA A 57 -11.37 1.75 -12.52
N SER A 58 -11.95 2.64 -11.70
CA SER A 58 -13.04 2.25 -10.78
C SER A 58 -14.32 1.90 -11.54
N ALA A 59 -14.66 2.61 -12.64
CA ALA A 59 -15.83 2.27 -13.45
C ALA A 59 -15.71 0.91 -14.16
N ASN A 60 -14.50 0.47 -14.52
CA ASN A 60 -14.27 -0.87 -15.06
C ASN A 60 -14.29 -1.95 -13.97
N LEU A 61 -13.82 -1.67 -12.76
CA LEU A 61 -13.88 -2.61 -11.63
C LEU A 61 -15.31 -2.76 -11.06
N ASP A 62 -16.08 -1.67 -10.96
CA ASP A 62 -17.48 -1.71 -10.54
C ASP A 62 -18.37 -2.43 -11.57
N ALA A 63 -18.05 -2.34 -12.86
CA ALA A 63 -18.73 -3.12 -13.91
C ALA A 63 -18.37 -4.61 -13.89
N ILE A 64 -17.17 -4.98 -13.42
CA ILE A 64 -16.71 -6.37 -13.30
C ILE A 64 -17.23 -7.01 -11.99
N SER A 65 -17.33 -6.25 -10.90
CA SER A 65 -17.89 -6.72 -9.62
C SER A 65 -19.41 -6.92 -9.65
N ALA A 66 -20.13 -6.25 -10.56
CA ALA A 66 -21.57 -6.40 -10.74
C ALA A 66 -22.00 -7.62 -11.60
N GLU A 67 -21.08 -8.29 -12.30
CA GLU A 67 -21.38 -9.41 -13.21
C GLU A 67 -20.93 -10.80 -12.69
N VAL A 68 -20.67 -10.96 -11.38
CA VAL A 68 -20.47 -12.28 -10.76
C VAL A 68 -21.79 -12.78 -10.18
N PRO A 69 -22.50 -13.76 -10.80
CA PRO A 69 -23.60 -14.40 -10.13
C PRO A 69 -23.07 -15.30 -9.00
N GLU A 70 -23.59 -15.10 -7.79
CA GLU A 70 -23.59 -16.10 -6.72
C GLU A 70 -24.06 -17.44 -7.30
N VAL A 71 -23.24 -18.48 -7.15
CA VAL A 71 -23.64 -19.86 -7.44
C VAL A 71 -24.55 -20.30 -6.29
N THR A 72 -25.85 -20.05 -6.42
CA THR A 72 -26.86 -20.56 -5.49
C THR A 72 -27.15 -22.02 -5.83
N VAL A 73 -26.81 -22.93 -4.91
CA VAL A 73 -27.27 -24.32 -4.94
C VAL A 73 -28.79 -24.31 -4.76
N LEU A 74 -29.52 -24.75 -5.80
CA LEU A 74 -30.97 -24.88 -5.78
C LEU A 74 -31.39 -26.02 -4.85
N THR A 75 -32.10 -25.70 -3.77
CA THR A 75 -33.03 -26.64 -3.13
C THR A 75 -34.38 -25.96 -2.94
N GLU A 76 -35.40 -26.52 -3.58
CA GLU A 76 -36.81 -26.15 -3.53
C GLU A 76 -37.38 -26.24 -2.11
N ASN A 77 -38.07 -25.18 -1.64
CA ASN A 77 -39.40 -25.21 -0.98
C ASN A 77 -39.75 -23.83 -0.34
N ASP A 78 -40.54 -23.04 -1.07
CA ASP A 78 -41.61 -22.11 -0.65
C ASP A 78 -41.37 -20.89 0.29
N PRO A 79 -42.23 -19.83 0.22
CA PRO A 79 -41.77 -18.46 -0.02
C PRO A 79 -41.81 -17.53 1.20
N ILE A 80 -40.87 -16.58 1.26
CA ILE A 80 -40.98 -15.39 2.12
C ILE A 80 -40.88 -14.14 1.26
N SER A 81 -41.97 -13.38 1.24
CA SER A 81 -42.12 -12.09 0.56
C SER A 81 -41.22 -11.01 1.14
N TRP A 82 -40.54 -10.25 0.28
CA TRP A 82 -39.95 -8.97 0.65
C TRP A 82 -40.42 -7.89 -0.31
N GLY A 83 -41.29 -7.01 0.21
CA GLY A 83 -41.64 -5.73 -0.41
C GLY A 83 -40.54 -4.68 -0.21
N PRO A 84 -40.63 -3.53 -0.90
CA PRO A 84 -39.58 -2.52 -0.93
C PRO A 84 -39.51 -1.71 0.38
N ARG A 85 -38.32 -1.57 0.98
CA ARG A 85 -38.08 -0.64 2.09
C ARG A 85 -37.57 0.70 1.56
N THR A 86 -38.23 1.74 2.04
CA THR A 86 -38.05 3.16 1.76
C THR A 86 -36.86 3.78 2.50
N THR A 87 -36.21 4.72 1.84
CA THR A 87 -35.16 5.62 2.36
C THR A 87 -35.77 6.69 3.30
N PRO A 88 -35.18 7.01 4.46
CA PRO A 88 -35.64 8.12 5.27
C PRO A 88 -34.92 9.43 4.91
N THR A 89 -35.70 10.44 4.53
CA THR A 89 -35.29 11.84 4.35
C THR A 89 -35.38 12.58 5.69
N ILE A 90 -34.28 13.16 6.18
CA ILE A 90 -34.30 14.06 7.34
C ILE A 90 -34.44 15.51 6.84
N LYS A 91 -35.55 16.16 7.21
CA LYS A 91 -35.76 17.60 7.15
C LYS A 91 -35.23 18.23 8.43
N THR A 92 -34.49 19.34 8.31
CA THR A 92 -34.23 20.24 9.45
C THR A 92 -34.61 21.67 9.08
N THR A 93 -35.54 22.21 9.84
CA THR A 93 -36.12 23.55 9.75
C THR A 93 -35.40 24.47 10.74
N ALA A 94 -34.96 25.66 10.30
CA ALA A 94 -34.69 26.81 11.17
C ALA A 94 -34.88 28.13 10.37
N PRO A 95 -35.28 29.24 11.02
CA PRO A 95 -35.99 30.38 10.40
C PRO A 95 -35.07 31.47 9.81
N PRO A 96 -35.61 32.43 9.02
CA PRO A 96 -34.81 33.45 8.35
C PRO A 96 -34.56 34.68 9.24
N LEU A 97 -33.39 35.30 9.09
CA LEU A 97 -33.07 36.62 9.64
C LEU A 97 -32.57 37.55 8.52
N ASP A 98 -33.08 38.77 8.58
CA ASP A 98 -33.04 39.87 7.62
C ASP A 98 -31.67 40.48 7.30
N HIS A 99 -31.66 41.18 6.17
CA HIS A 99 -30.60 41.95 5.53
C HIS A 99 -29.96 43.07 6.39
N SER A 100 -28.63 43.21 6.31
CA SER A 100 -27.91 44.42 5.82
C SER A 100 -26.59 44.74 6.56
N SER A 101 -25.57 45.00 5.74
CA SER A 101 -24.44 45.91 6.00
C SER A 101 -23.39 45.54 7.05
N ALA A 102 -22.35 44.81 6.61
CA ALA A 102 -20.98 45.09 7.05
C ALA A 102 -20.00 44.78 5.90
N GLN A 103 -19.11 45.74 5.67
CA GLN A 103 -18.20 45.86 4.55
C GLN A 103 -17.37 44.60 4.24
N GLN A 104 -17.23 44.35 2.94
CA GLN A 104 -16.20 43.50 2.36
C GLN A 104 -14.82 43.84 2.93
N ASN A 105 -14.30 42.97 3.78
CA ASN A 105 -12.86 42.77 3.94
C ASN A 105 -12.53 41.42 3.31
N SER A 106 -12.26 41.43 2.00
CA SER A 106 -11.60 40.32 1.33
C SER A 106 -10.25 40.06 2.04
N PRO A 107 -9.91 38.83 2.44
CA PRO A 107 -8.57 38.56 2.95
C PRO A 107 -7.58 38.82 1.81
N LYS A 108 -6.70 39.82 2.02
CA LYS A 108 -5.57 40.10 1.12
C LYS A 108 -4.77 38.81 0.96
N SER A 109 -4.66 38.32 -0.27
CA SER A 109 -3.79 37.21 -0.62
C SER A 109 -2.36 37.54 -0.18
N PRO A 110 -1.67 36.68 0.60
CA PRO A 110 -0.24 36.85 0.81
C PRO A 110 0.46 36.57 -0.51
N SER A 111 0.88 37.64 -1.19
CA SER A 111 1.81 37.60 -2.33
C SER A 111 3.25 37.46 -1.81
N LEU A 112 4.19 37.10 -2.69
CA LEU A 112 5.66 37.04 -2.53
C LEU A 112 6.37 38.27 -1.89
N ASN A 113 5.61 39.17 -1.28
CA ASN A 113 6.03 40.42 -0.64
C ASN A 113 6.31 40.29 0.87
N SER A 114 6.26 39.08 1.44
CA SER A 114 6.89 38.83 2.74
C SER A 114 8.40 38.97 2.60
N GLN A 115 9.04 39.84 3.38
CA GLN A 115 10.50 40.03 3.37
C GLN A 115 11.28 38.74 3.67
N LEU A 116 10.62 37.73 4.26
CA LEU A 116 11.19 36.41 4.58
C LEU A 116 11.16 35.43 3.39
N ARG A 117 10.41 35.73 2.32
CA ARG A 117 10.28 34.88 1.11
C ARG A 117 11.11 35.34 -0.08
N GLN A 118 11.93 36.37 0.13
CA GLN A 118 12.82 36.91 -0.87
C GLN A 118 14.24 36.41 -0.60
N GLY A 119 14.79 35.70 -1.57
CA GLY A 119 16.12 35.10 -1.49
C GLY A 119 16.63 34.69 -2.87
N PRO A 120 17.84 34.13 -2.96
CA PRO A 120 18.40 33.64 -4.23
C PRO A 120 17.53 32.57 -4.90
N TRP A 121 16.72 31.84 -4.12
CA TRP A 121 15.77 30.83 -4.59
C TRP A 121 14.48 31.40 -5.22
N THR A 122 14.19 32.69 -5.07
CA THR A 122 12.91 33.27 -5.52
C THR A 122 12.72 33.15 -7.04
N LEU A 123 13.77 33.44 -7.83
CA LEU A 123 13.69 33.37 -9.28
C LEU A 123 13.64 31.91 -9.80
N PRO A 124 14.48 30.98 -9.32
CA PRO A 124 14.33 29.56 -9.65
C PRO A 124 12.95 28.99 -9.28
N LEU A 125 12.40 29.35 -8.11
CA LEU A 125 11.07 28.91 -7.70
C LEU A 125 9.97 29.45 -8.62
N GLN A 126 10.06 30.70 -9.07
CA GLN A 126 9.12 31.26 -10.04
C GLN A 126 9.18 30.52 -11.38
N ARG A 127 10.39 30.21 -11.88
CA ARG A 127 10.56 29.41 -13.10
C ARG A 127 9.93 28.03 -12.94
N LEU A 128 10.16 27.37 -11.81
CA LEU A 128 9.55 26.08 -11.50
C LEU A 128 8.02 26.16 -11.48
N ILE A 129 7.43 27.22 -10.91
CA ILE A 129 5.99 27.45 -10.90
C ILE A 129 5.44 27.74 -12.31
N GLU A 130 6.18 28.48 -13.13
CA GLU A 130 5.76 28.82 -14.49
C GLU A 130 5.85 27.63 -15.43
N ALA A 131 7.00 26.95 -15.45
CA ALA A 131 7.15 25.64 -16.06
C ALA A 131 5.99 24.78 -15.57
N GLY A 132 5.75 24.80 -14.24
CA GLY A 132 4.67 24.30 -13.36
C GLY A 132 3.22 24.45 -13.83
N LYS A 133 2.95 25.48 -14.64
CA LYS A 133 1.61 25.78 -15.15
C LYS A 133 1.44 25.40 -16.61
N ARG A 134 2.53 25.21 -17.35
CA ARG A 134 2.53 25.08 -18.82
C ARG A 134 2.59 23.65 -19.35
N GLY A 135 2.77 22.64 -18.50
CA GLY A 135 2.98 21.26 -18.95
C GLY A 135 4.42 20.94 -19.31
N GLU A 136 5.37 21.82 -18.97
CA GLU A 136 6.75 21.77 -19.46
C GLU A 136 7.65 20.91 -18.56
N GLU A 137 8.81 20.52 -19.09
CA GLU A 137 9.83 19.79 -18.33
C GLU A 137 10.37 20.66 -17.18
N VAL A 138 10.40 20.10 -15.96
CA VAL A 138 10.76 20.84 -14.74
C VAL A 138 12.15 20.49 -14.19
N ALA A 139 12.87 19.55 -14.81
CA ALA A 139 14.14 19.04 -14.29
C ALA A 139 15.18 20.16 -14.11
N ASP A 140 15.37 21.00 -15.14
CA ASP A 140 16.33 22.10 -15.09
C ASP A 140 15.95 23.16 -14.04
N SER A 141 14.66 23.50 -13.94
CA SER A 141 14.18 24.46 -12.94
C SER A 141 14.27 23.92 -11.51
N LEU A 142 14.13 22.60 -11.33
CA LEU A 142 14.35 21.94 -10.04
C LEU A 142 15.83 21.94 -9.68
N ALA A 143 16.72 21.60 -10.62
CA ALA A 143 18.17 21.63 -10.39
C ALA A 143 18.64 23.04 -10.03
N ASP A 144 18.24 24.05 -10.82
CA ASP A 144 18.51 25.47 -10.56
C ASP A 144 18.07 25.88 -9.14
N LEU A 145 16.91 25.41 -8.69
CA LEU A 145 16.38 25.71 -7.37
C LEU A 145 17.20 25.01 -6.27
N LEU A 146 17.51 23.73 -6.42
CA LEU A 146 18.23 22.95 -5.41
C LEU A 146 19.70 23.37 -5.26
N GLU A 147 20.31 23.90 -6.33
CA GLU A 147 21.70 24.34 -6.36
C GLU A 147 21.88 25.84 -6.08
N CYS A 148 20.80 26.60 -5.89
CA CYS A 148 20.89 28.05 -5.80
C CYS A 148 21.65 28.56 -4.57
N GLN A 149 21.71 27.77 -3.48
CA GLN A 149 22.51 28.07 -2.28
C GLN A 149 22.76 26.81 -1.43
N PRO A 150 23.79 26.83 -0.56
CA PRO A 150 23.95 25.81 0.47
C PRO A 150 22.77 25.78 1.46
N GLY A 151 22.39 24.59 1.93
CA GLY A 151 21.29 24.39 2.87
C GLY A 151 19.90 24.61 2.26
N MET A 152 19.78 24.54 0.92
CA MET A 152 18.50 24.77 0.26
C MET A 152 17.43 23.75 0.67
N GLY A 153 17.81 22.52 1.00
CA GLY A 153 16.87 21.51 1.51
C GLY A 153 16.16 21.96 2.79
N ASP A 154 16.93 22.47 3.76
CA ASP A 154 16.42 23.02 5.02
C ASP A 154 15.53 24.25 4.75
N GLN A 155 15.97 25.11 3.83
CA GLN A 155 15.23 26.31 3.41
C GLN A 155 13.88 25.95 2.77
N LEU A 156 13.80 24.89 1.97
CA LEU A 156 12.54 24.44 1.35
C LEU A 156 11.50 24.03 2.40
N LEU A 157 11.93 23.30 3.43
CA LEU A 157 11.06 22.93 4.54
C LEU A 157 10.59 24.19 5.29
N GLN A 158 11.50 25.10 5.60
CA GLN A 158 11.13 26.37 6.25
C GLN A 158 10.12 27.17 5.41
N LEU A 159 10.35 27.33 4.10
CA LEU A 159 9.44 28.06 3.21
C LEU A 159 8.04 27.46 3.17
N LEU A 160 7.95 26.13 3.22
CA LEU A 160 6.68 25.42 3.27
C LEU A 160 5.93 25.70 4.58
N LEU A 161 6.65 25.71 5.71
CA LEU A 161 6.08 25.86 7.06
C LEU A 161 5.75 27.30 7.45
N GLU A 162 6.34 28.30 6.79
CA GLU A 162 5.95 29.69 6.95
C GLU A 162 4.50 29.99 6.54
N GLY A 163 3.75 28.99 6.02
CA GLY A 163 2.28 29.00 5.96
C GLY A 163 1.67 30.02 4.98
N GLY A 164 2.49 30.65 4.14
CA GLY A 164 2.07 31.60 3.09
C GLY A 164 2.18 31.01 1.69
N GLY A 165 1.70 31.77 0.70
CA GLY A 165 1.92 31.46 -0.72
C GLY A 165 0.73 30.84 -1.45
N THR A 166 0.81 30.87 -2.78
CA THR A 166 -0.25 30.32 -3.64
C THR A 166 -0.23 28.79 -3.64
N LEU A 167 -1.34 28.15 -4.03
CA LEU A 167 -1.41 26.70 -4.21
C LEU A 167 -0.28 26.16 -5.11
N HIS A 168 0.04 26.89 -6.18
CA HIS A 168 1.14 26.51 -7.09
C HIS A 168 2.52 26.61 -6.44
N GLU A 169 2.72 27.60 -5.59
CA GLU A 169 3.97 27.78 -4.84
C GLU A 169 4.15 26.65 -3.83
N LYS A 170 3.12 26.32 -3.05
CA LYS A 170 3.13 25.19 -2.12
C LYS A 170 3.41 23.86 -2.84
N ARG A 171 2.78 23.62 -3.99
CA ARG A 171 3.03 22.44 -4.82
C ARG A 171 4.47 22.41 -5.36
N ALA A 172 4.99 23.54 -5.83
CA ALA A 172 6.37 23.62 -6.32
C ALA A 172 7.38 23.36 -5.20
N LEU A 173 7.17 23.94 -4.01
CA LEU A 173 7.99 23.69 -2.81
C LEU A 173 7.94 22.22 -2.37
N LEU A 174 6.75 21.60 -2.37
CA LEU A 174 6.60 20.18 -2.08
C LEU A 174 7.34 19.29 -3.07
N VAL A 175 7.22 19.57 -4.36
CA VAL A 175 7.94 18.82 -5.41
C VAL A 175 9.45 18.98 -5.24
N ALA A 176 9.92 20.21 -4.99
CA ALA A 176 11.34 20.47 -4.75
C ALA A 176 11.86 19.75 -3.50
N LEU A 177 11.11 19.81 -2.38
CA LEU A 177 11.46 19.15 -1.13
C LEU A 177 11.45 17.62 -1.27
N GLY A 178 10.40 17.06 -1.87
CA GLY A 178 10.31 15.64 -2.15
C GLY A 178 11.44 15.14 -3.06
N THR A 179 11.80 15.93 -4.08
CA THR A 179 12.95 15.65 -4.95
C THR A 179 14.26 15.69 -4.17
N ALA A 180 14.49 16.75 -3.39
CA ALA A 180 15.68 16.94 -2.56
C ALA A 180 15.89 15.77 -1.57
N LEU A 181 14.80 15.30 -0.95
CA LEU A 181 14.81 14.16 -0.03
C LEU A 181 15.13 12.85 -0.75
N SER A 182 14.76 12.72 -2.04
CA SER A 182 14.90 11.49 -2.84
C SER A 182 16.25 11.34 -3.55
N LEU A 183 17.07 12.40 -3.64
CA LEU A 183 18.35 12.38 -4.36
C LEU A 183 19.36 11.38 -3.75
N SER A 184 20.01 10.59 -4.60
CA SER A 184 21.00 9.59 -4.18
C SER A 184 22.07 9.26 -5.25
N PRO A 185 23.38 9.56 -5.03
CA PRO A 185 23.96 10.33 -3.94
C PRO A 185 23.40 11.74 -3.75
N MET A 186 23.45 12.15 -2.50
CA MET A 186 23.09 13.47 -2.02
C MET A 186 24.16 14.50 -2.45
N PRO A 187 23.75 15.67 -2.97
CA PRO A 187 24.67 16.79 -3.19
C PRO A 187 25.21 17.30 -1.84
N GLY A 188 26.52 17.56 -1.77
CA GLY A 188 27.24 17.78 -0.51
C GLY A 188 26.84 19.05 0.27
N GLU A 189 26.24 20.04 -0.39
CA GLU A 189 25.84 21.32 0.23
C GLU A 189 24.31 21.50 0.28
N LEU A 190 23.52 20.51 -0.18
CA LEU A 190 22.06 20.65 -0.24
C LEU A 190 21.42 20.77 1.15
N TRP A 191 21.99 20.06 2.12
CA TRP A 191 21.44 19.95 3.48
C TRP A 191 22.47 20.40 4.50
N ALA A 192 22.04 21.23 5.45
CA ALA A 192 22.77 21.47 6.69
C ALA A 192 22.50 20.34 7.69
N ASP A 193 21.22 19.99 7.90
CA ASP A 193 20.79 18.85 8.70
C ASP A 193 19.61 18.11 8.05
N ARG A 194 19.95 17.16 7.16
CA ARG A 194 18.93 16.35 6.48
C ARG A 194 18.12 15.48 7.45
N LYS A 195 18.75 14.95 8.51
CA LYS A 195 18.10 14.02 9.42
C LYS A 195 17.07 14.77 10.26
N GLY A 196 17.46 15.90 10.87
CA GLY A 196 16.54 16.77 11.60
C GLY A 196 15.41 17.30 10.72
N CYS A 197 15.69 17.69 9.47
CA CYS A 197 14.65 18.10 8.53
C CYS A 197 13.65 16.98 8.21
N LEU A 198 14.13 15.75 8.06
CA LEU A 198 13.27 14.60 7.79
C LEU A 198 12.42 14.23 9.01
N GLU A 199 13.02 14.20 10.21
CA GLU A 199 12.32 13.98 11.48
C GLU A 199 11.19 15.01 11.64
N TRP A 200 11.48 16.29 11.42
CA TRP A 200 10.50 17.36 11.56
C TRP A 200 9.40 17.32 10.49
N ALA A 201 9.75 17.03 9.24
CA ALA A 201 8.76 16.87 8.18
C ALA A 201 7.81 15.69 8.47
N ILE A 202 8.33 14.60 9.04
CA ILE A 202 7.55 13.43 9.42
C ILE A 202 6.69 13.70 10.65
N GLU A 203 7.20 14.40 11.65
CA GLU A 203 6.43 14.84 12.83
C GLU A 203 5.18 15.60 12.40
N LEU A 204 5.36 16.63 11.58
CA LEU A 204 4.27 17.46 11.11
C LEU A 204 3.31 16.70 10.17
N TRP A 205 3.82 15.74 9.39
CA TRP A 205 2.98 14.84 8.61
C TRP A 205 2.14 13.92 9.51
N ILE A 206 2.73 13.37 10.59
CA ILE A 206 2.01 12.57 11.61
C ILE A 206 0.91 13.40 12.27
N GLU A 207 1.19 14.65 12.62
CA GLU A 207 0.21 15.60 13.17
C GLU A 207 -0.91 15.95 12.17
N GLY A 208 -0.67 15.77 10.87
CA GLY A 208 -1.65 15.99 9.81
C GLY A 208 -1.64 17.39 9.24
N TYR A 209 -0.48 18.04 9.21
CA TYR A 209 -0.32 19.35 8.59
C TYR A 209 -0.68 19.27 7.09
N GLU A 210 -1.71 20.02 6.67
CA GLU A 210 -2.30 19.89 5.33
C GLU A 210 -1.28 20.08 4.22
N ASP A 211 -0.36 21.04 4.39
CA ASP A 211 0.66 21.37 3.40
C ASP A 211 1.68 20.24 3.23
N LEU A 212 1.79 19.29 4.16
CA LEU A 212 2.68 18.13 4.07
C LEU A 212 1.96 16.86 3.63
N SER A 213 0.64 16.87 3.48
CA SER A 213 -0.13 15.70 3.00
C SER A 213 0.36 15.17 1.65
N GLY A 214 0.85 16.07 0.78
CA GLY A 214 1.44 15.69 -0.51
C GLY A 214 2.79 14.98 -0.40
N LEU A 215 3.43 14.97 0.78
CA LEU A 215 4.73 14.34 0.99
C LEU A 215 4.69 12.81 0.97
N ASP A 216 3.52 12.21 1.19
CA ASP A 216 3.33 10.76 1.25
C ASP A 216 4.07 10.04 0.13
N ARG A 217 3.85 10.44 -1.12
CA ARG A 217 4.44 9.76 -2.29
C ARG A 217 5.98 9.75 -2.30
N TRP A 218 6.62 10.72 -1.67
CA TRP A 218 8.08 10.80 -1.63
C TRP A 218 8.63 10.16 -0.36
N LEU A 219 8.02 10.38 0.80
CA LEU A 219 8.48 9.84 2.08
C LEU A 219 8.72 8.32 2.02
N TRP A 220 7.83 7.57 1.38
CA TRP A 220 7.94 6.11 1.27
C TRP A 220 8.89 5.63 0.16
N GLN A 221 9.29 6.52 -0.76
CA GLN A 221 10.26 6.23 -1.82
C GLN A 221 11.67 6.70 -1.45
N VAL A 222 11.77 7.60 -0.49
CA VAL A 222 13.00 8.16 0.03
C VAL A 222 13.66 7.11 0.92
N LYS A 223 14.94 6.79 0.65
CA LYS A 223 15.81 5.96 1.52
C LYS A 223 16.09 6.58 2.91
N GLY A 224 15.21 7.43 3.40
CA GLY A 224 15.37 8.21 4.63
C GLY A 224 14.47 7.75 5.77
N ILE A 225 13.35 7.08 5.47
CA ILE A 225 12.62 6.35 6.52
C ILE A 225 13.39 5.06 6.75
N ASP A 226 14.21 5.06 7.80
CA ASP A 226 15.11 3.98 8.17
C ASP A 226 14.79 3.40 9.56
N GLY A 227 15.52 2.36 9.97
CA GLY A 227 15.36 1.77 11.29
C GLY A 227 15.63 2.76 12.42
N ASP A 228 16.64 3.64 12.29
CA ASP A 228 16.95 4.67 13.29
C ASP A 228 15.75 5.57 13.56
N LEU A 229 15.06 6.00 12.50
CA LEU A 229 13.86 6.80 12.61
C LEU A 229 12.69 6.00 13.22
N ALA A 230 12.50 4.73 12.84
CA ALA A 230 11.50 3.88 13.47
C ALA A 230 11.74 3.74 14.98
N PHE A 231 12.99 3.51 15.41
CA PHE A 231 13.34 3.42 16.82
C PHE A 231 13.08 4.72 17.58
N PHE A 232 13.40 5.87 16.96
CA PHE A 232 13.10 7.18 17.54
C PHE A 232 11.60 7.34 17.82
N TRP A 233 10.75 7.07 16.82
CA TRP A 233 9.29 7.20 16.98
C TRP A 233 8.69 6.16 17.93
N MET A 234 9.27 4.97 17.99
CA MET A 234 8.92 3.96 18.98
C MET A 234 9.27 4.40 20.40
N ASP A 235 10.45 4.99 20.62
CA ASP A 235 10.86 5.48 21.94
C ASP A 235 9.97 6.65 22.42
N GLN A 236 9.57 7.54 21.50
CA GLN A 236 8.58 8.58 21.80
C GLN A 236 7.24 7.98 22.24
N PHE A 237 6.70 7.01 21.47
CA PHE A 237 5.45 6.34 21.83
C PHE A 237 5.54 5.62 23.19
N LEU A 238 6.66 4.95 23.48
CA LEU A 238 6.84 4.26 24.75
C LEU A 238 7.02 5.22 25.93
N SER A 239 7.51 6.42 25.67
CA SER A 239 7.69 7.47 26.68
C SER A 239 6.38 8.21 26.98
N ASP A 240 5.57 8.49 25.95
CA ASP A 240 4.25 9.11 26.08
C ASP A 240 3.24 8.57 25.04
N PRO A 241 2.51 7.49 25.37
CA PRO A 241 1.48 6.97 24.47
C PRO A 241 0.32 7.93 24.22
N GLN A 242 0.11 8.95 25.07
CA GLN A 242 -1.02 9.88 24.94
C GLN A 242 -0.81 10.87 23.78
N GLN A 243 0.43 11.10 23.36
CA GLN A 243 0.77 11.85 22.15
C GLN A 243 0.13 11.23 20.89
N TYR A 244 -0.15 9.93 20.92
CA TYR A 244 -0.77 9.18 19.82
C TYR A 244 -2.08 8.49 20.28
N PRO A 245 -3.20 9.24 20.35
CA PRO A 245 -4.46 8.72 20.85
C PRO A 245 -4.95 7.51 20.05
N GLU A 246 -5.49 6.51 20.75
CA GLU A 246 -6.02 5.29 20.13
C GLU A 246 -7.15 5.62 19.13
N GLY A 247 -7.12 4.98 17.97
CA GLY A 247 -8.09 5.21 16.89
C GLY A 247 -7.93 6.54 16.13
N SER A 248 -6.98 7.40 16.50
CA SER A 248 -6.73 8.66 15.78
C SER A 248 -5.98 8.44 14.47
N SER A 249 -6.16 9.37 13.50
CA SER A 249 -5.37 9.41 12.27
C SER A 249 -3.88 9.65 12.54
N VAL A 250 -3.56 10.39 13.62
CA VAL A 250 -2.19 10.62 14.09
C VAL A 250 -1.51 9.29 14.44
N ARG A 251 -2.19 8.43 15.21
CA ARG A 251 -1.66 7.11 15.56
C ARG A 251 -1.49 6.19 14.35
N GLN A 252 -2.42 6.25 13.40
CA GLN A 252 -2.29 5.48 12.15
C GLN A 252 -1.07 5.94 11.32
N ARG A 253 -0.85 7.25 11.22
CA ARG A 253 0.29 7.82 10.51
C ARG A 253 1.61 7.50 11.20
N TRP A 254 1.69 7.66 12.52
CA TRP A 254 2.84 7.22 13.31
C TRP A 254 3.19 5.75 13.06
N ARG A 255 2.19 4.86 13.15
CA ARG A 255 2.39 3.43 12.90
C ARG A 255 2.94 3.16 11.52
N LYS A 256 2.44 3.86 10.50
CA LYS A 256 2.94 3.74 9.13
C LYS A 256 4.43 4.07 9.05
N VAL A 257 4.87 5.15 9.70
CA VAL A 257 6.30 5.52 9.77
C VAL A 257 7.12 4.42 10.42
N VAL A 258 6.66 3.89 11.56
CA VAL A 258 7.36 2.81 12.28
C VAL A 258 7.46 1.56 11.41
N ILE A 259 6.35 1.10 10.83
CA ILE A 259 6.32 -0.10 9.97
C ILE A 259 7.28 0.08 8.78
N GLU A 260 7.20 1.21 8.08
CA GLU A 260 8.02 1.46 6.88
C GLU A 260 9.51 1.57 7.22
N GLY A 261 9.85 2.18 8.36
CA GLY A 261 11.24 2.24 8.83
C GLY A 261 11.78 0.87 9.23
N LEU A 262 11.01 0.05 9.95
CA LEU A 262 11.41 -1.33 10.26
C LEU A 262 11.54 -2.17 8.99
N GLN A 263 10.61 -2.02 8.06
CA GLN A 263 10.64 -2.70 6.76
C GLN A 263 11.85 -2.30 5.90
N SER A 264 12.43 -1.11 6.10
CA SER A 264 13.61 -0.64 5.35
C SER A 264 14.91 -1.33 5.78
N GLU A 265 14.94 -1.90 6.99
CA GLU A 265 16.07 -2.67 7.51
C GLU A 265 16.21 -4.02 6.81
N ILE A 266 15.11 -4.50 6.23
CA ILE A 266 15.02 -5.73 5.45
C ILE A 266 15.56 -5.44 4.04
N LYS A 267 16.83 -5.80 3.81
CA LYS A 267 17.51 -5.61 2.51
C LYS A 267 17.46 -6.91 1.70
N VAL A 268 18.50 -7.72 1.83
CA VAL A 268 18.55 -9.05 1.21
C VAL A 268 17.94 -10.10 2.15
N GLU A 269 18.17 -9.94 3.44
CA GLU A 269 17.64 -10.77 4.51
C GLU A 269 17.16 -9.85 5.64
N SER A 270 16.18 -10.34 6.40
CA SER A 270 15.74 -9.69 7.63
C SER A 270 16.81 -9.82 8.72
N PRO A 271 17.12 -8.76 9.49
CA PRO A 271 18.04 -8.89 10.60
C PRO A 271 17.43 -9.68 11.76
N ALA A 272 18.22 -10.52 12.42
CA ALA A 272 17.74 -11.43 13.48
C ALA A 272 16.96 -10.75 14.62
N TRP A 273 17.27 -9.48 14.94
CA TRP A 273 16.52 -8.73 15.95
C TRP A 273 15.09 -8.43 15.50
N LEU A 274 14.87 -8.20 14.20
CA LEU A 274 13.55 -7.93 13.65
C LEU A 274 12.73 -9.21 13.55
N ASP A 275 13.36 -10.33 13.20
CA ASP A 275 12.72 -11.65 13.21
C ASP A 275 12.20 -11.98 14.62
N GLN A 276 13.04 -11.75 15.64
CA GLN A 276 12.67 -11.94 17.02
C GLN A 276 11.51 -11.02 17.43
N TRP A 277 11.56 -9.74 17.04
CA TRP A 277 10.47 -8.80 17.35
C TRP A 277 9.16 -9.20 16.72
N VAL A 278 9.15 -9.59 15.44
CA VAL A 278 7.93 -10.06 14.78
C VAL A 278 7.39 -11.31 15.48
N LEU A 279 8.25 -12.26 15.84
CA LEU A 279 7.85 -13.46 16.58
C LEU A 279 7.25 -13.14 17.97
N GLU A 280 7.82 -12.19 18.71
CA GLU A 280 7.35 -11.81 20.05
C GLU A 280 6.10 -10.93 20.01
N TRP A 281 5.96 -10.09 19.00
CA TRP A 281 4.90 -9.09 18.95
C TRP A 281 3.64 -9.57 18.25
N ILE A 282 3.74 -10.55 17.35
CA ILE A 282 2.57 -11.08 16.65
C ILE A 282 1.54 -11.71 17.61
N ASP A 283 1.97 -12.28 18.73
CA ASP A 283 1.12 -12.79 19.80
C ASP A 283 1.06 -11.88 21.03
N SER A 284 1.55 -10.64 20.93
CA SER A 284 1.49 -9.66 22.01
C SER A 284 0.05 -9.37 22.43
N GLY A 285 -0.17 -9.23 23.73
CA GLY A 285 -1.45 -8.75 24.29
C GLY A 285 -1.72 -7.27 24.00
N ASP A 286 -0.68 -6.51 23.61
CA ASP A 286 -0.82 -5.14 23.16
C ASP A 286 -1.17 -5.11 21.66
N PRO A 287 -2.35 -4.56 21.29
CA PRO A 287 -2.78 -4.52 19.89
C PRO A 287 -1.86 -3.67 19.01
N GLU A 288 -1.12 -2.72 19.57
CA GLU A 288 -0.24 -1.84 18.80
C GLU A 288 0.99 -2.60 18.30
N PHE A 289 1.70 -3.28 19.19
CA PHE A 289 2.84 -4.12 18.82
C PHE A 289 2.44 -5.23 17.86
N ARG A 290 1.26 -5.82 18.06
CA ARG A 290 0.70 -6.80 17.13
C ARG A 290 0.48 -6.21 15.74
N GLN A 291 -0.10 -5.01 15.64
CA GLN A 291 -0.32 -4.34 14.36
C GLN A 291 1.00 -3.96 13.67
N ILE A 292 2.01 -3.53 14.42
CA ILE A 292 3.36 -3.27 13.89
C ILE A 292 3.96 -4.57 13.35
N ALA A 293 3.91 -5.66 14.12
CA ALA A 293 4.44 -6.97 13.72
C ALA A 293 3.77 -7.49 12.46
N LEU A 294 2.44 -7.40 12.36
CA LEU A 294 1.70 -7.78 11.17
C LEU A 294 2.07 -6.91 9.96
N GLY A 295 2.24 -5.61 10.15
CA GLY A 295 2.67 -4.71 9.08
C GLY A 295 4.06 -5.01 8.54
N VAL A 296 4.97 -5.56 9.36
CA VAL A 296 6.33 -5.92 8.92
C VAL A 296 6.41 -7.39 8.46
N LEU A 297 5.46 -8.23 8.89
CA LEU A 297 5.40 -9.68 8.66
C LEU A 297 5.64 -10.05 7.20
N GLY A 298 4.98 -9.38 6.26
CA GLY A 298 5.06 -9.74 4.84
C GLY A 298 6.49 -9.76 4.29
N LYS A 299 7.30 -8.76 4.66
CA LYS A 299 8.71 -8.70 4.25
C LYS A 299 9.60 -9.67 5.02
N VAL A 300 9.34 -9.88 6.31
CA VAL A 300 10.11 -10.86 7.11
C VAL A 300 9.84 -12.27 6.60
N TYR A 301 8.58 -12.65 6.46
CA TYR A 301 8.16 -13.98 6.04
C TYR A 301 8.66 -14.35 4.65
N SER A 302 8.64 -13.40 3.72
CA SER A 302 9.07 -13.62 2.34
C SER A 302 10.58 -13.82 2.17
N GLN A 303 11.40 -13.34 3.13
CA GLN A 303 12.84 -13.53 3.16
C GLN A 303 13.29 -14.58 4.19
N ALA A 304 12.37 -15.10 4.99
CA ALA A 304 12.63 -16.06 6.04
C ALA A 304 12.97 -17.45 5.47
N ASP A 305 13.84 -18.16 6.19
CA ASP A 305 14.04 -19.59 5.98
C ASP A 305 12.77 -20.40 6.38
N PRO A 306 12.67 -21.68 5.96
CA PRO A 306 11.50 -22.51 6.27
C PRO A 306 11.22 -22.66 7.77
N ASP A 307 12.24 -22.65 8.63
CA ASP A 307 12.08 -22.85 10.07
C ASP A 307 11.42 -21.62 10.72
N LEU A 308 11.82 -20.41 10.33
CA LEU A 308 11.20 -19.16 10.77
C LEU A 308 9.79 -19.01 10.21
N ARG A 309 9.55 -19.35 8.93
CA ARG A 309 8.18 -19.34 8.36
C ARG A 309 7.24 -20.26 9.12
N PHE A 310 7.69 -21.46 9.46
CA PHE A 310 6.91 -22.41 10.25
C PHE A 310 6.57 -21.86 11.65
N GLN A 311 7.53 -21.20 12.32
CA GLN A 311 7.29 -20.58 13.63
C GLN A 311 6.28 -19.44 13.56
N LEU A 312 6.41 -18.57 12.55
CA LEU A 312 5.48 -17.46 12.31
C LEU A 312 4.07 -17.98 12.03
N GLN A 313 3.94 -18.95 11.13
CA GLN A 313 2.66 -19.58 10.80
C GLN A 313 2.02 -20.22 12.04
N SER A 314 2.80 -21.00 12.80
CA SER A 314 2.32 -21.64 14.04
C SER A 314 1.80 -20.65 15.09
N LYS A 315 2.35 -19.42 15.13
CA LYS A 315 1.85 -18.35 15.99
C LYS A 315 0.57 -17.73 15.43
N ILE A 316 0.52 -17.49 14.12
CA ILE A 316 -0.65 -16.90 13.47
C ILE A 316 -1.87 -17.83 13.57
N ASP A 317 -1.69 -19.13 13.39
CA ASP A 317 -2.77 -20.12 13.48
C ASP A 317 -3.48 -20.14 14.84
N ARG A 318 -2.84 -19.63 15.90
CA ARG A 318 -3.40 -19.50 17.25
C ARG A 318 -4.16 -18.20 17.48
N MET A 319 -4.06 -17.24 16.56
CA MET A 319 -4.76 -15.97 16.63
C MET A 319 -6.23 -16.12 16.22
N ASP A 320 -7.07 -15.16 16.56
CA ASP A 320 -8.45 -15.13 16.04
C ASP A 320 -8.46 -14.91 14.52
N LEU A 321 -9.49 -15.44 13.85
CA LEU A 321 -9.64 -15.38 12.40
C LEU A 321 -9.44 -13.98 11.78
N PRO A 322 -9.93 -12.86 12.35
CA PRO A 322 -9.67 -11.53 11.79
C PRO A 322 -8.18 -11.19 11.69
N TRP A 323 -7.38 -11.65 12.66
CA TRP A 323 -5.93 -11.44 12.65
C TRP A 323 -5.21 -12.38 11.70
N GLN A 324 -5.67 -13.62 11.56
CA GLN A 324 -5.15 -14.55 10.54
C GLN A 324 -5.38 -14.00 9.13
N LEU A 325 -6.58 -13.46 8.86
CA LEU A 325 -6.89 -12.80 7.59
C LEU A 325 -6.03 -11.56 7.36
N GLN A 326 -5.78 -10.76 8.40
CA GLN A 326 -4.88 -9.61 8.30
C GLN A 326 -3.46 -10.06 7.97
N ALA A 327 -2.93 -11.09 8.65
CA ALA A 327 -1.61 -11.65 8.35
C ALA A 327 -1.52 -12.11 6.89
N GLY A 328 -2.51 -12.87 6.41
CA GLY A 328 -2.58 -13.30 5.01
C GLY A 328 -2.56 -12.13 4.01
N LYS A 329 -3.26 -11.03 4.31
CA LYS A 329 -3.20 -9.81 3.48
C LYS A 329 -1.80 -9.19 3.47
N GLU A 330 -1.16 -9.06 4.63
CA GLU A 330 0.18 -8.47 4.71
C GLU A 330 1.23 -9.34 4.00
N LEU A 331 1.11 -10.67 4.05
CA LEU A 331 1.94 -11.59 3.25
C LEU A 331 1.80 -11.30 1.76
N LEU A 332 0.56 -11.29 1.25
CA LEU A 332 0.29 -11.03 -0.17
C LEU A 332 0.70 -9.61 -0.59
N ARG A 333 0.66 -8.61 0.30
CA ARG A 333 1.10 -7.23 0.02
C ARG A 333 2.59 -7.09 -0.20
N HIS A 334 3.42 -8.01 0.25
CA HIS A 334 4.87 -7.82 0.21
C HIS A 334 5.64 -8.86 -0.61
N VAL A 335 5.01 -9.95 -1.02
CA VAL A 335 5.65 -10.94 -1.90
C VAL A 335 5.88 -10.43 -3.31
N ASP A 336 7.03 -10.78 -3.86
CA ASP A 336 7.36 -10.68 -5.28
C ASP A 336 7.93 -12.00 -5.82
N GLY A 337 7.78 -12.22 -7.14
CA GLY A 337 8.39 -13.36 -7.84
C GLY A 337 8.33 -14.68 -7.06
N ASP A 338 9.47 -15.34 -6.90
CA ASP A 338 9.58 -16.66 -6.27
C ASP A 338 9.03 -16.70 -4.82
N GLN A 339 8.97 -15.58 -4.11
CA GLN A 339 8.38 -15.51 -2.77
C GLN A 339 6.88 -15.79 -2.76
N LEU A 340 6.19 -15.44 -3.86
CA LEU A 340 4.77 -15.79 -4.01
C LEU A 340 4.59 -17.30 -3.95
N VAL A 341 5.46 -18.08 -4.61
CA VAL A 341 5.36 -19.55 -4.63
C VAL A 341 5.39 -20.11 -3.21
N SER A 342 6.35 -19.66 -2.39
CA SER A 342 6.44 -20.07 -0.99
C SER A 342 5.21 -19.71 -0.16
N VAL A 343 4.65 -18.50 -0.35
CA VAL A 343 3.41 -18.12 0.34
C VAL A 343 2.23 -18.96 -0.11
N LEU A 344 2.14 -19.32 -1.40
CA LEU A 344 1.06 -20.20 -1.87
C LEU A 344 1.20 -21.61 -1.28
N GLU A 345 2.40 -22.17 -1.22
CA GLU A 345 2.66 -23.48 -0.58
C GLU A 345 2.20 -23.48 0.89
N ASP A 346 2.52 -22.41 1.62
CA ASP A 346 2.28 -22.34 3.06
C ASP A 346 0.82 -21.92 3.40
N TRP A 347 0.16 -21.10 2.56
CA TRP A 347 -1.11 -20.42 2.91
C TRP A 347 -2.31 -20.72 1.99
N ALA A 348 -2.16 -21.41 0.87
CA ALA A 348 -3.26 -21.59 -0.08
C ALA A 348 -4.49 -22.24 0.54
N GLU A 349 -4.31 -23.26 1.39
CA GLU A 349 -5.44 -23.92 2.05
C GLU A 349 -6.24 -22.94 2.93
N PHE A 350 -5.55 -22.09 3.69
CA PHE A 350 -6.19 -21.06 4.50
C PHE A 350 -7.00 -20.09 3.64
N PHE A 351 -6.41 -19.56 2.57
CA PHE A 351 -7.10 -18.63 1.67
C PHE A 351 -8.31 -19.26 0.97
N ILE A 352 -8.21 -20.53 0.56
CA ILE A 352 -9.29 -21.25 -0.09
C ILE A 352 -10.43 -21.50 0.90
N ARG A 353 -10.12 -22.00 2.09
CA ARG A 353 -11.10 -22.29 3.15
C ARG A 353 -11.91 -21.06 3.57
N HIS A 354 -11.27 -19.90 3.54
CA HIS A 354 -11.90 -18.62 3.89
C HIS A 354 -12.33 -17.79 2.67
N GLU A 355 -12.39 -18.40 1.48
CA GLU A 355 -12.84 -17.78 0.24
C GLU A 355 -12.17 -16.42 -0.05
N PHE A 356 -10.89 -16.29 0.29
CA PHE A 356 -10.18 -15.03 0.14
C PHE A 356 -9.99 -14.67 -1.33
N ARG A 357 -10.50 -13.49 -1.71
CA ARG A 357 -10.48 -12.93 -3.07
C ARG A 357 -10.17 -11.42 -3.04
N GLY A 358 -9.30 -11.00 -2.12
CA GLY A 358 -8.94 -9.57 -1.96
C GLY A 358 -8.00 -9.06 -3.05
N ASP A 359 -7.93 -7.74 -3.20
CA ASP A 359 -7.05 -7.04 -4.14
C ASP A 359 -5.58 -7.38 -3.91
N GLU A 360 -5.18 -7.70 -2.67
CA GLU A 360 -3.82 -8.10 -2.33
C GLU A 360 -3.35 -9.32 -3.14
N LEU A 361 -4.25 -10.26 -3.44
CA LEU A 361 -3.93 -11.43 -4.26
C LEU A 361 -3.65 -11.03 -5.72
N LEU A 362 -4.46 -10.11 -6.26
CA LEU A 362 -4.27 -9.61 -7.63
C LEU A 362 -2.95 -8.84 -7.75
N VAL A 363 -2.66 -7.96 -6.78
CA VAL A 363 -1.40 -7.20 -6.72
C VAL A 363 -0.19 -8.12 -6.55
N ALA A 364 -0.30 -9.21 -5.80
CA ALA A 364 0.75 -10.22 -5.69
C ALA A 364 1.04 -10.87 -7.05
N PHE A 365 0.00 -11.32 -7.77
CA PHE A 365 0.15 -11.91 -9.10
C PHE A 365 0.68 -10.90 -10.15
N GLN A 366 0.28 -9.64 -10.05
CA GLN A 366 0.79 -8.56 -10.90
C GLN A 366 2.31 -8.38 -10.78
N ARG A 367 2.85 -8.48 -9.56
CA ARG A 367 4.29 -8.40 -9.30
C ARG A 367 5.04 -9.68 -9.66
N ALA A 368 4.33 -10.80 -9.70
CA ALA A 368 4.85 -12.14 -9.99
C ALA A 368 4.73 -12.56 -11.47
N ARG A 369 4.52 -11.61 -12.41
CA ARG A 369 4.36 -11.90 -13.85
C ARG A 369 5.55 -12.63 -14.50
N ASN A 370 6.70 -12.67 -13.83
CA ASN A 370 7.89 -13.39 -14.26
C ASN A 370 7.87 -14.89 -13.90
N ILE A 371 6.99 -15.34 -13.00
CA ILE A 371 6.86 -16.75 -12.62
C ILE A 371 6.10 -17.51 -13.71
N ARG A 372 6.37 -18.80 -13.89
CA ARG A 372 5.57 -19.65 -14.78
C ARG A 372 4.22 -19.98 -14.16
N LEU A 373 3.13 -19.56 -14.80
CA LEU A 373 1.76 -19.85 -14.34
C LEU A 373 1.49 -21.37 -14.24
N ASP A 374 2.02 -22.17 -15.16
CA ASP A 374 1.83 -23.64 -15.15
C ASP A 374 2.37 -24.27 -13.86
N SER A 375 3.49 -23.76 -13.34
CA SER A 375 4.13 -24.25 -12.11
C SER A 375 3.29 -23.95 -10.87
N ILE A 376 2.77 -22.74 -10.74
CA ILE A 376 1.93 -22.38 -9.59
C ILE A 376 0.52 -22.98 -9.68
N LEU A 377 -0.04 -23.12 -10.89
CA LEU A 377 -1.36 -23.69 -11.09
C LEU A 377 -1.41 -25.17 -10.71
N GLN A 378 -0.33 -25.92 -10.92
CA GLN A 378 -0.28 -27.36 -10.68
C GLN A 378 0.37 -27.73 -9.33
N LEU A 379 0.69 -26.76 -8.49
CA LEU A 379 1.45 -26.96 -7.25
C LEU A 379 0.80 -27.99 -6.31
N HIS A 380 -0.53 -27.98 -6.21
CA HIS A 380 -1.31 -28.93 -5.40
C HIS A 380 -1.94 -30.07 -6.21
N GLY A 381 -1.53 -30.26 -7.47
CA GLY A 381 -2.03 -31.33 -8.34
C GLY A 381 -2.94 -30.88 -9.49
N ILE A 382 -3.26 -31.84 -10.36
CA ILE A 382 -4.07 -31.68 -11.57
C ILE A 382 -5.37 -32.49 -11.54
N ASP A 383 -5.68 -33.11 -10.41
CA ASP A 383 -6.85 -33.96 -10.20
C ASP A 383 -8.09 -33.15 -9.81
N SER A 384 -9.21 -33.84 -9.58
CA SER A 384 -10.46 -33.21 -9.12
C SER A 384 -10.34 -32.60 -7.73
N ASP A 385 -9.53 -33.18 -6.86
CA ASP A 385 -9.43 -32.77 -5.45
C ASP A 385 -8.77 -31.40 -5.31
N SER A 386 -7.93 -31.03 -6.28
CA SER A 386 -7.26 -29.75 -6.39
C SER A 386 -8.01 -28.70 -7.23
N GLU A 387 -9.26 -28.96 -7.64
CA GLU A 387 -10.08 -28.02 -8.43
C GLU A 387 -10.19 -26.64 -7.76
N SER A 388 -10.53 -26.58 -6.46
CA SER A 388 -10.68 -25.32 -5.72
C SER A 388 -9.39 -24.50 -5.69
N TYR A 389 -8.23 -25.18 -5.60
CA TYR A 389 -6.93 -24.54 -5.68
C TYR A 389 -6.68 -23.95 -7.06
N ARG A 390 -6.90 -24.72 -8.13
CA ARG A 390 -6.70 -24.24 -9.49
C ARG A 390 -7.61 -23.07 -9.83
N MET A 391 -8.87 -23.12 -9.39
CA MET A 391 -9.81 -22.00 -9.52
C MET A 391 -9.32 -20.73 -8.79
N TRP A 392 -8.77 -20.90 -7.59
CA TRP A 392 -8.23 -19.77 -6.82
C TRP A 392 -6.99 -19.16 -7.47
N ILE A 393 -6.06 -19.98 -7.98
CA ILE A 393 -4.90 -19.50 -8.74
C ILE A 393 -5.31 -18.77 -10.02
N LEU A 394 -6.29 -19.30 -10.75
CA LEU A 394 -6.82 -18.61 -11.93
C LEU A 394 -7.48 -17.27 -11.59
N TYR A 395 -8.15 -17.16 -10.43
CA TYR A 395 -8.61 -15.87 -9.93
C TYR A 395 -7.44 -14.91 -9.68
N GLY A 396 -6.37 -15.36 -8.98
CA GLY A 396 -5.17 -14.56 -8.78
C GLY A 396 -4.53 -14.11 -10.11
N ALA A 397 -4.51 -15.00 -11.11
CA ALA A 397 -3.96 -14.72 -12.44
C ALA A 397 -4.61 -13.53 -13.15
N LEU A 398 -5.81 -13.09 -12.76
CA LEU A 398 -6.42 -11.81 -13.23
C LEU A 398 -5.47 -10.63 -13.06
N GLY A 399 -4.70 -10.59 -11.97
CA GLY A 399 -3.70 -9.54 -11.72
C GLY A 399 -2.55 -9.52 -12.72
N GLY A 400 -2.39 -10.55 -13.56
CA GLY A 400 -1.36 -10.63 -14.58
C GLY A 400 -1.60 -9.77 -15.83
N LEU A 401 -2.78 -9.15 -15.98
CA LEU A 401 -3.07 -8.20 -17.04
C LEU A 401 -2.28 -6.91 -16.83
N ASP A 402 -1.58 -6.43 -17.86
CA ASP A 402 -0.96 -5.10 -17.84
C ASP A 402 -1.93 -3.98 -18.25
N SER A 403 -1.39 -2.76 -18.38
CA SER A 403 -2.12 -1.57 -18.82
C SER A 403 -2.73 -1.70 -20.21
N GLU A 404 -2.16 -2.56 -21.06
CA GLU A 404 -2.68 -2.87 -22.40
C GLU A 404 -3.69 -4.03 -22.36
N GLY A 405 -3.94 -4.60 -21.17
CA GLY A 405 -4.80 -5.75 -20.97
C GLY A 405 -4.20 -7.04 -21.53
N GLU A 406 -2.88 -7.19 -21.49
CA GLU A 406 -2.21 -8.40 -21.97
C GLU A 406 -1.59 -9.23 -20.84
N PHE A 407 -1.68 -10.55 -20.99
CA PHE A 407 -0.94 -11.48 -20.14
C PHE A 407 0.47 -11.73 -20.70
N PRO A 408 1.45 -12.06 -19.85
CA PRO A 408 2.72 -12.63 -20.30
C PRO A 408 2.49 -13.82 -21.25
N ALA A 409 3.33 -13.98 -22.27
CA ALA A 409 3.14 -15.00 -23.31
C ALA A 409 3.04 -16.43 -22.72
N ASP A 410 3.92 -16.76 -21.77
CA ASP A 410 3.91 -18.05 -21.05
C ASP A 410 2.60 -18.26 -20.27
N TRP A 411 2.08 -17.22 -19.63
CA TRP A 411 0.80 -17.29 -18.91
C TRP A 411 -0.34 -17.53 -19.87
N PHE A 412 -0.37 -16.80 -20.98
CA PHE A 412 -1.42 -16.96 -21.99
C PHE A 412 -1.42 -18.35 -22.63
N GLN A 413 -0.22 -18.90 -22.91
CA GLN A 413 -0.08 -20.28 -23.37
C GLN A 413 -0.61 -21.27 -22.33
N THR A 414 -0.26 -21.06 -21.05
CA THR A 414 -0.77 -21.87 -19.94
C THR A 414 -2.30 -21.80 -19.85
N LEU A 415 -2.89 -20.60 -19.88
CA LEU A 415 -4.34 -20.40 -19.84
C LEU A 415 -5.04 -21.11 -21.02
N THR A 416 -4.49 -21.02 -22.22
CA THR A 416 -5.03 -21.70 -23.41
C THR A 416 -4.97 -23.22 -23.27
N LYS A 417 -3.87 -23.75 -22.72
CA LYS A 417 -3.69 -25.18 -22.41
C LYS A 417 -4.71 -25.63 -21.34
N THR A 418 -4.83 -24.90 -20.25
CA THR A 418 -5.77 -25.17 -19.15
C THR A 418 -7.22 -25.15 -19.64
N ALA A 419 -7.59 -24.17 -20.46
CA ALA A 419 -8.94 -24.09 -21.05
C ALA A 419 -9.30 -25.33 -21.89
N ARG A 420 -8.31 -25.99 -22.51
CA ARG A 420 -8.53 -27.20 -23.33
C ARG A 420 -8.47 -28.49 -22.54
N LEU A 421 -7.55 -28.58 -21.58
CA LEU A 421 -7.09 -29.86 -21.05
C LEU A 421 -7.37 -30.08 -19.56
N ASP A 422 -7.82 -29.08 -18.81
CA ASP A 422 -8.12 -29.29 -17.39
C ASP A 422 -9.26 -30.32 -17.22
N VAL A 423 -9.14 -31.13 -16.17
CA VAL A 423 -10.12 -32.18 -15.84
C VAL A 423 -11.44 -31.57 -15.36
N ALA A 424 -11.38 -30.40 -14.72
CA ALA A 424 -12.52 -29.73 -14.15
C ALA A 424 -13.11 -28.71 -15.13
N GLN A 425 -14.40 -28.87 -15.46
CA GLN A 425 -15.10 -27.97 -16.37
C GLN A 425 -15.12 -26.52 -15.85
N GLY A 426 -15.21 -26.32 -14.52
CA GLY A 426 -15.13 -25.00 -13.89
C GLY A 426 -13.80 -24.30 -14.17
N VAL A 427 -12.69 -25.03 -14.03
CA VAL A 427 -11.32 -24.54 -14.29
C VAL A 427 -11.15 -24.22 -15.77
N ARG A 428 -11.63 -25.09 -16.67
CA ARG A 428 -11.62 -24.81 -18.12
C ARG A 428 -12.38 -23.54 -18.46
N PHE A 429 -13.57 -23.36 -17.89
CA PHE A 429 -14.37 -22.16 -18.12
C PHE A 429 -13.70 -20.89 -17.60
N LEU A 430 -13.13 -20.92 -16.39
CA LEU A 430 -12.44 -19.75 -15.84
C LEU A 430 -11.20 -19.40 -16.67
N ALA A 431 -10.39 -20.39 -17.05
CA ALA A 431 -9.24 -20.18 -17.93
C ALA A 431 -9.66 -19.60 -19.30
N LEU A 432 -10.78 -20.06 -19.85
CA LEU A 432 -11.35 -19.55 -21.09
C LEU A 432 -11.81 -18.08 -20.97
N ARG A 433 -12.39 -17.69 -19.83
CA ARG A 433 -12.73 -16.28 -19.55
C ARG A 433 -11.47 -15.41 -19.49
N LEU A 434 -10.43 -15.87 -18.80
CA LEU A 434 -9.15 -15.18 -18.75
C LEU A 434 -8.56 -15.02 -20.15
N CYS A 435 -8.57 -16.09 -20.96
CA CYS A 435 -8.16 -16.02 -22.37
C CYS A 435 -8.91 -14.91 -23.11
N ALA A 436 -10.25 -14.84 -23.00
CA ALA A 436 -11.06 -13.80 -23.63
C ALA A 436 -10.62 -12.39 -23.23
N MET A 437 -10.33 -12.19 -21.94
CA MET A 437 -9.88 -10.90 -21.40
C MET A 437 -8.48 -10.50 -21.84
N GLY A 438 -7.63 -11.43 -22.29
CA GLY A 438 -6.28 -11.14 -22.82
C GLY A 438 -6.15 -11.30 -24.34
N TRP A 439 -7.26 -11.37 -25.08
CA TRP A 439 -7.28 -11.73 -26.51
C TRP A 439 -7.18 -10.52 -27.46
N SER A 440 -6.18 -9.65 -27.29
CA SER A 440 -6.08 -8.34 -27.96
C SER A 440 -5.58 -8.40 -29.41
N HIS A 441 -4.56 -9.22 -29.68
CA HIS A 441 -3.85 -9.22 -30.97
C HIS A 441 -3.98 -10.54 -31.75
N ARG A 442 -5.01 -11.33 -31.43
CA ARG A 442 -5.21 -12.67 -31.99
C ARG A 442 -6.52 -12.76 -32.77
N PRO A 443 -6.59 -13.54 -33.86
CA PRO A 443 -7.83 -13.70 -34.62
C PRO A 443 -8.97 -14.21 -33.75
N ARG A 444 -10.16 -13.65 -33.95
CA ARG A 444 -11.38 -14.13 -33.30
C ARG A 444 -11.69 -15.59 -33.65
N SER A 445 -11.38 -16.03 -34.86
CA SER A 445 -11.55 -17.42 -35.29
C SER A 445 -10.78 -18.40 -34.41
N GLU A 446 -9.55 -18.04 -33.99
CA GLU A 446 -8.73 -18.88 -33.10
C GLU A 446 -9.34 -18.96 -31.68
N PHE A 447 -9.98 -17.89 -31.21
CA PHE A 447 -10.71 -17.93 -29.94
C PHE A 447 -11.96 -18.82 -30.05
N GLU A 448 -12.71 -18.69 -31.14
CA GLU A 448 -13.90 -19.53 -31.36
C GLU A 448 -13.52 -21.02 -31.49
N ASP A 449 -12.37 -21.34 -32.09
CA ASP A 449 -11.78 -22.69 -32.05
C ASP A 449 -11.42 -23.12 -30.63
N LEU A 450 -10.85 -22.24 -29.81
CA LEU A 450 -10.56 -22.55 -28.41
C LEU A 450 -11.84 -22.87 -27.62
N VAL A 451 -12.90 -22.06 -27.76
CA VAL A 451 -14.19 -22.26 -27.11
C VAL A 451 -14.79 -23.62 -27.50
N ARG A 452 -14.76 -23.98 -28.80
CA ARG A 452 -15.24 -25.28 -29.29
C ARG A 452 -14.51 -26.46 -28.66
N ASN A 453 -13.22 -26.30 -28.38
CA ASN A 453 -12.36 -27.35 -27.84
C ASN A 453 -12.29 -27.37 -26.30
N ALA A 454 -12.91 -26.42 -25.61
CA ALA A 454 -12.82 -26.28 -24.15
C ALA A 454 -13.81 -27.19 -23.38
N ASP A 455 -14.71 -27.90 -24.08
CA ASP A 455 -15.69 -28.82 -23.47
C ASP A 455 -16.43 -28.19 -22.27
N VAL A 456 -16.88 -26.95 -22.47
CA VAL A 456 -17.70 -26.17 -21.53
C VAL A 456 -19.15 -26.14 -22.00
N SER A 457 -20.09 -25.86 -21.10
CA SER A 457 -21.51 -25.77 -21.48
C SER A 457 -21.78 -24.67 -22.51
N VAL A 458 -22.91 -24.75 -23.21
CA VAL A 458 -23.32 -23.76 -24.22
C VAL A 458 -23.44 -22.36 -23.61
N ILE A 459 -23.98 -22.25 -22.40
CA ILE A 459 -24.14 -20.98 -21.67
C ILE A 459 -22.76 -20.37 -21.36
N GLN A 460 -21.84 -21.19 -20.86
CA GLN A 460 -20.46 -20.78 -20.58
C GLN A 460 -19.70 -20.35 -21.85
N SER A 461 -19.89 -21.10 -22.94
CA SER A 461 -19.32 -20.77 -24.25
C SER A 461 -19.78 -19.40 -24.73
N GLN A 462 -21.09 -19.13 -24.63
CA GLN A 462 -21.67 -17.85 -25.03
C GLN A 462 -21.12 -16.69 -24.17
N HIS A 463 -21.02 -16.90 -22.86
CA HIS A 463 -20.46 -15.91 -21.94
C HIS A 463 -19.00 -15.55 -22.28
N ALA A 464 -18.16 -16.53 -22.59
CA ALA A 464 -16.78 -16.30 -22.99
C ALA A 464 -16.67 -15.53 -24.33
N ILE A 465 -17.55 -15.82 -25.29
CA ILE A 465 -17.63 -15.10 -26.57
C ILE A 465 -18.09 -13.65 -26.36
N ASP A 466 -19.05 -13.41 -25.47
CA ASP A 466 -19.55 -12.07 -25.20
C ASP A 466 -18.52 -11.20 -24.48
N LEU A 467 -17.69 -11.77 -23.61
CA LEU A 467 -16.54 -11.06 -23.02
C LEU A 467 -15.57 -10.57 -24.10
N LEU A 468 -15.30 -11.38 -25.12
CA LEU A 468 -14.45 -10.96 -26.25
C LEU A 468 -15.07 -9.79 -27.03
N ARG A 469 -16.41 -9.77 -27.19
CA ARG A 469 -17.14 -8.72 -27.93
C ARG A 469 -17.21 -7.39 -27.20
N LYS A 470 -17.18 -7.42 -25.86
CA LYS A 470 -17.23 -6.21 -25.02
C LYS A 470 -15.89 -5.45 -24.98
N ARG A 471 -14.82 -5.97 -25.58
CA ARG A 471 -13.54 -5.24 -25.72
C ARG A 471 -13.64 -4.14 -26.80
N PRO A 472 -13.22 -2.90 -26.50
CA PRO A 472 -13.24 -1.78 -27.44
C PRO A 472 -12.31 -1.98 -28.64
#